data_AF-A0A2E6GWK4-F1
#
_entry.id   AF-A0A2E6GWK4-F1
#
_cell.length_a   1.000
_cell.length_b   1.000
_cell.length_c   1.000
_cell.angle_alpha   90.00
_cell.angle_beta   90.00
_cell.angle_gamma   90.00
#
_symmetry.space_group_name_H-M   'P 1'
#
loop_
_entity.id
_entity.type
_entity.pdbx_description
1 polymer ?
#
loop_
_entity_poly.entity_id
_entity_poly.type
_entity_poly.pdbx_seq_one_letter_code
_entity_poly.pdbx_strand_id
1 'polypeptide(L)'
;MYHKFKVKAELTRKFVHFLTGFITLLFPFMLNNHWFVLLLCSSFAALLMLSKTFKFLPSINNISRESMGSFLYPALVYSCYFFSELMDSKIYFYIPILVLAIADPFAALCGKKWPVGQYTVFGHSKTLVGSTVFFLCSLVTVVVTFWLNGFILYEISAIAFVLAVSTTMVEAVSHRGYDNLTIPAIALLILMFL
;
A
#
# COMPACT_ATOMS: atom_id res chain seq x y z
N MET A 1 -21.17 -19.00 -6.34
CA MET A 1 -20.57 -17.96 -7.23
C MET A 1 -20.00 -16.76 -6.47
N TYR A 2 -20.67 -16.25 -5.43
CA TYR A 2 -20.31 -15.00 -4.72
C TYR A 2 -18.87 -14.94 -4.14
N HIS A 3 -18.36 -16.02 -3.53
CA HIS A 3 -16.98 -16.06 -3.01
C HIS A 3 -15.91 -15.96 -4.10
N LYS A 4 -16.11 -16.60 -5.26
CA LYS A 4 -15.14 -16.53 -6.39
C LYS A 4 -15.07 -15.11 -6.97
N PHE A 5 -16.19 -14.38 -7.02
CA PHE A 5 -16.21 -12.99 -7.49
C PHE A 5 -15.49 -12.03 -6.53
N LYS A 6 -15.69 -12.18 -5.21
CA LYS A 6 -14.96 -11.39 -4.20
C LYS A 6 -13.45 -11.61 -4.27
N VAL A 7 -13.02 -12.86 -4.44
CA VAL A 7 -11.60 -13.20 -4.56
C VAL A 7 -10.99 -12.58 -5.83
N LYS A 8 -11.67 -12.65 -6.97
CA LYS A 8 -11.19 -12.01 -8.21
C LYS A 8 -11.10 -10.49 -8.08
N ALA A 9 -12.12 -9.84 -7.51
CA ALA A 9 -12.14 -8.39 -7.32
C ALA A 9 -11.00 -7.90 -6.42
N GLU A 10 -10.74 -8.60 -5.32
CA GLU A 10 -9.65 -8.25 -4.40
C GLU A 10 -8.28 -8.38 -5.05
N LEU A 11 -8.05 -9.45 -5.82
CA LEU A 11 -6.80 -9.65 -6.57
C LEU A 11 -6.61 -8.60 -7.66
N THR A 12 -7.66 -8.28 -8.43
CA THR A 12 -7.61 -7.20 -9.42
C THR A 12 -7.26 -5.86 -8.78
N ARG A 13 -7.86 -5.54 -7.62
CA ARG A 13 -7.55 -4.33 -6.87
C ARG A 13 -6.08 -4.28 -6.45
N LYS A 14 -5.56 -5.35 -5.84
CA LYS A 14 -4.15 -5.44 -5.41
C LYS A 14 -3.19 -5.33 -6.59
N PHE A 15 -3.55 -5.89 -7.74
CA PHE A 15 -2.78 -5.76 -8.98
C PHE A 15 -2.77 -4.33 -9.53
N VAL A 16 -3.91 -3.63 -9.51
CA VAL A 16 -3.98 -2.21 -9.90
C VAL A 16 -3.12 -1.35 -8.96
N HIS A 17 -3.13 -1.62 -7.66
CA HIS A 17 -2.26 -0.91 -6.70
C HIS A 17 -0.78 -1.23 -6.90
N PHE A 18 -0.43 -2.48 -7.21
CA PHE A 18 0.94 -2.83 -7.62
C PHE A 18 1.38 -1.98 -8.82
N LEU A 19 0.62 -1.98 -9.92
CA LEU A 19 0.96 -1.23 -11.13
C LEU A 19 1.02 0.28 -10.89
N THR A 20 -0.01 0.84 -10.25
CA THR A 20 -0.06 2.28 -9.99
C THR A 20 1.01 2.70 -8.98
N GLY A 21 1.34 1.88 -7.98
CA GLY A 21 2.47 2.08 -7.08
C GLY A 21 3.78 2.27 -7.85
N PHE A 22 4.11 1.35 -8.76
CA PHE A 22 5.32 1.47 -9.60
C PHE A 22 5.32 2.72 -10.49
N ILE A 23 4.18 3.07 -11.09
CA ILE A 23 4.05 4.31 -11.89
C ILE A 23 4.30 5.54 -11.01
N THR A 24 3.75 5.56 -9.79
CA THR A 24 3.90 6.69 -8.88
C THR A 24 5.34 6.90 -8.41
N LEU A 25 6.23 5.90 -8.49
CA LEU A 25 7.67 6.06 -8.20
C LEU A 25 8.36 7.09 -9.10
N LEU A 26 7.79 7.39 -10.26
CA LEU A 26 8.30 8.41 -11.18
C LEU A 26 7.94 9.83 -10.72
N PHE A 27 7.01 10.00 -9.78
CA PHE A 27 6.53 11.32 -9.37
C PHE A 27 7.65 12.20 -8.82
N PRO A 28 8.51 11.76 -7.87
CA PRO A 28 9.61 12.60 -7.35
C PRO A 28 10.70 12.93 -8.36
N PHE A 29 10.65 12.37 -9.58
CA PHE A 29 11.59 12.69 -10.66
C PHE A 29 10.95 13.53 -11.77
N MET A 30 9.67 13.31 -12.07
CA MET A 30 8.97 13.99 -13.15
C MET A 30 8.21 15.24 -12.68
N LEU A 31 7.76 15.24 -11.43
CA LEU A 31 6.98 16.30 -10.84
C LEU A 31 7.87 16.96 -9.79
N ASN A 32 8.28 18.20 -10.04
CA ASN A 32 9.14 18.97 -9.14
C ASN A 32 8.32 19.86 -8.18
N ASN A 33 7.01 19.64 -8.08
CA ASN A 33 6.11 20.50 -7.32
C ASN A 33 4.86 19.72 -6.87
N HIS A 34 4.64 19.65 -5.55
CA HIS A 34 3.48 18.97 -4.97
C HIS A 34 2.12 19.45 -5.49
N TRP A 35 1.97 20.68 -5.98
CA TRP A 35 0.70 21.15 -6.55
C TRP A 35 0.28 20.34 -7.78
N PHE A 36 1.22 19.91 -8.62
CA PHE A 36 0.90 19.03 -9.75
C PHE A 36 0.48 17.64 -9.28
N VAL A 37 1.15 17.10 -8.26
CA VAL A 37 0.80 15.81 -7.67
C VAL A 37 -0.59 15.89 -7.01
N LEU A 38 -0.88 16.98 -6.30
CA LEU A 38 -2.19 17.25 -5.70
C LEU A 38 -3.28 17.31 -6.77
N LEU A 39 -3.05 18.06 -7.85
CA LEU A 39 -4.00 18.17 -8.96
C LEU A 39 -4.26 16.81 -9.61
N LEU A 40 -3.21 16.02 -9.85
CA LEU A 40 -3.34 14.67 -10.42
C LEU A 40 -4.11 13.73 -9.48
N CYS A 41 -3.73 13.69 -8.21
CA CYS A 41 -4.36 12.82 -7.21
C CYS A 41 -5.83 13.23 -6.95
N SER A 42 -6.11 14.53 -6.85
CA SER A 42 -7.47 15.05 -6.68
C SER A 42 -8.34 14.83 -7.91
N SER A 43 -7.80 15.01 -9.12
CA SER A 43 -8.52 14.72 -10.37
C SER A 43 -8.86 13.24 -10.47
N PHE A 44 -7.92 12.35 -10.14
CA PHE A 44 -8.17 10.91 -10.13
C PHE A 44 -9.19 10.51 -9.05
N ALA A 45 -9.11 11.08 -7.85
CA ALA A 45 -10.11 10.87 -6.79
C ALA A 45 -11.50 11.37 -7.22
N ALA A 46 -11.58 12.53 -7.85
CA ALA A 46 -12.82 13.08 -8.40
C ALA A 46 -13.41 12.19 -9.49
N LEU A 47 -12.59 11.66 -10.40
CA LEU A 47 -13.01 10.71 -11.43
C LEU A 47 -13.56 9.42 -10.82
N LEU A 48 -12.90 8.88 -9.79
CA LEU A 48 -13.41 7.71 -9.06
C LEU A 48 -14.75 8.00 -8.39
N MET A 49 -14.90 9.20 -7.81
CA MET A 49 -16.14 9.63 -7.15
C MET A 49 -17.27 9.83 -8.17
N LEU A 50 -16.97 10.45 -9.30
CA LEU A 50 -17.92 10.68 -10.39
C LEU A 50 -18.37 9.36 -11.02
N SER A 51 -17.42 8.45 -11.28
CA SER A 51 -17.72 7.11 -11.80
C SER A 51 -18.69 6.36 -10.88
N LYS A 52 -18.50 6.46 -9.56
CA LYS A 52 -19.41 5.86 -8.57
C LYS A 52 -20.80 6.50 -8.60
N THR A 53 -20.88 7.83 -8.62
CA THR A 53 -22.14 8.57 -8.57
C THR A 53 -22.99 8.37 -9.82
N PHE A 54 -22.37 8.40 -11.01
CA PHE A 54 -23.09 8.39 -12.27
C PHE A 54 -23.20 7.00 -12.93
N LYS A 55 -22.62 5.94 -12.34
CA LYS A 55 -22.62 4.57 -12.88
C LYS A 55 -22.13 4.42 -14.34
N PHE A 56 -21.46 5.43 -14.92
CA PHE A 56 -21.05 5.47 -16.34
C PHE A 56 -20.11 4.34 -16.78
N LEU A 57 -19.46 3.65 -15.83
CA LEU A 57 -18.56 2.52 -16.09
C LEU A 57 -19.07 1.26 -15.38
N PRO A 58 -20.12 0.57 -15.89
CA PRO A 58 -20.64 -0.64 -15.27
C PRO A 58 -19.60 -1.77 -15.14
N SER A 59 -18.54 -1.78 -15.98
CA SER A 59 -17.40 -2.70 -15.87
C SER A 59 -16.58 -2.53 -14.57
N ILE A 60 -16.51 -1.30 -14.04
CA ILE A 60 -15.82 -0.96 -12.78
C ILE A 60 -16.81 -0.94 -11.61
N ASN A 61 -18.07 -0.55 -11.86
CA ASN A 61 -19.11 -0.37 -10.85
C ASN A 61 -19.93 -1.63 -10.52
N ASN A 62 -19.86 -2.71 -11.31
CA ASN A 62 -20.51 -4.00 -11.00
C ASN A 62 -19.78 -4.84 -9.94
N ILE A 63 -18.69 -4.31 -9.37
CA ILE A 63 -18.03 -4.96 -8.25
C ILE A 63 -18.77 -4.55 -6.98
N SER A 64 -19.67 -5.43 -6.57
CA SER A 64 -20.47 -5.32 -5.34
C SER A 64 -19.63 -4.92 -4.12
N ARG A 65 -19.92 -3.72 -3.60
CA ARG A 65 -19.53 -3.13 -2.30
C ARG A 65 -18.06 -2.79 -2.03
N GLU A 66 -17.90 -1.50 -1.73
CA GLU A 66 -17.13 -0.91 -0.63
C GLU A 66 -15.72 -1.45 -0.37
N SER A 67 -14.76 -0.86 -1.09
CA SER A 67 -13.39 -0.76 -0.62
C SER A 67 -13.06 0.73 -0.56
N MET A 68 -13.20 1.35 0.61
CA MET A 68 -12.73 2.73 0.83
C MET A 68 -11.27 2.89 0.40
N GLY A 69 -10.48 1.81 0.45
CA GLY A 69 -9.07 1.78 0.03
C GLY A 69 -8.78 2.33 -1.36
N SER A 70 -9.70 2.24 -2.32
CA SER A 70 -9.47 2.79 -3.67
C SER A 70 -9.61 4.33 -3.72
N PHE A 71 -10.42 4.90 -2.83
CA PHE A 71 -10.55 6.35 -2.64
C PHE A 71 -9.46 6.92 -1.74
N LEU A 72 -8.96 6.12 -0.79
CA LEU A 72 -7.90 6.51 0.13
C LEU A 72 -6.52 6.49 -0.54
N TYR A 73 -6.34 5.69 -1.60
CA TYR A 73 -5.06 5.54 -2.27
C TYR A 73 -4.49 6.87 -2.84
N PRO A 74 -5.24 7.70 -3.60
CA PRO A 74 -4.70 8.97 -4.11
C PRO A 74 -4.37 9.96 -3.00
N ALA A 75 -5.18 10.00 -1.93
CA ALA A 75 -4.92 10.85 -0.77
C ALA A 75 -3.59 10.45 -0.10
N LEU A 76 -3.35 9.15 0.04
CA LEU A 76 -2.12 8.61 0.58
C LEU A 76 -0.90 8.85 -0.30
N VAL A 77 -1.01 8.62 -1.61
CA VAL A 77 0.09 8.93 -2.55
C VAL A 77 0.49 10.38 -2.43
N TYR A 78 -0.49 11.29 -2.39
CA TYR A 78 -0.23 12.71 -2.15
C TYR A 78 0.40 12.96 -0.78
N SER A 79 -0.11 12.38 0.30
CA SER A 79 0.47 12.55 1.64
C SER A 79 1.94 12.10 1.70
N CYS A 80 2.26 10.90 1.22
CA CYS A 80 3.63 10.40 1.17
C CYS A 80 4.54 11.32 0.33
N TYR A 81 4.02 11.85 -0.78
CA TYR A 81 4.78 12.77 -1.63
C TYR A 81 5.01 14.12 -0.93
N PHE A 82 3.98 14.68 -0.31
CA PHE A 82 4.05 15.93 0.43
C PHE A 82 5.07 15.85 1.58
N PHE A 83 5.07 14.76 2.35
CA PHE A 83 6.05 14.56 3.41
C PHE A 83 7.46 14.31 2.86
N SER A 84 7.58 13.71 1.68
CA SER A 84 8.87 13.56 1.00
C SER A 84 9.48 14.91 0.58
N GLU A 85 8.67 15.85 0.10
CA GLU A 85 9.14 17.23 -0.16
C GLU A 85 9.44 17.96 1.16
N LEU A 86 8.59 17.83 2.18
CA LEU A 86 8.77 18.50 3.46
C LEU A 86 10.06 18.08 4.18
N MET A 87 10.42 16.80 4.10
CA MET A 87 11.60 16.23 4.76
C MET A 87 12.83 16.18 3.85
N ASP A 88 12.75 16.75 2.64
CA ASP A 88 13.81 16.74 1.62
C ASP A 88 14.44 15.36 1.38
N SER A 89 13.61 14.31 1.40
CA SER A 89 14.09 12.94 1.24
C SER A 89 13.05 12.03 0.60
N LYS A 90 13.48 11.30 -0.43
CA LYS A 90 12.62 10.44 -1.23
C LYS A 90 12.19 9.16 -0.52
N ILE A 91 12.87 8.78 0.57
CA ILE A 91 12.55 7.57 1.35
C ILE A 91 11.14 7.63 1.96
N TYR A 92 10.68 8.82 2.35
CA TYR A 92 9.34 9.06 2.90
C TYR A 92 8.23 8.77 1.88
N PHE A 93 8.54 8.84 0.59
CA PHE A 93 7.63 8.44 -0.47
C PHE A 93 7.82 6.97 -0.87
N TYR A 94 9.06 6.54 -1.11
CA TYR A 94 9.33 5.22 -1.67
C TYR A 94 9.02 4.08 -0.71
N ILE A 95 9.43 4.16 0.56
CA ILE A 95 9.24 3.05 1.50
C ILE A 95 7.74 2.74 1.69
N PRO A 96 6.87 3.70 2.06
CA PRO A 96 5.46 3.41 2.30
C PRO A 96 4.74 2.88 1.05
N ILE A 97 5.03 3.44 -0.12
CA ILE A 97 4.41 3.05 -1.40
C ILE A 97 4.88 1.67 -1.84
N LEU A 98 6.19 1.38 -1.79
CA LEU A 98 6.73 0.09 -2.21
C LEU A 98 6.32 -1.04 -1.27
N VAL A 99 6.27 -0.80 0.04
CA VAL A 99 5.80 -1.80 1.01
C VAL A 99 4.36 -2.20 0.70
N LEU A 100 3.46 -1.22 0.51
CA LEU A 100 2.08 -1.53 0.12
C LEU A 100 2.02 -2.20 -1.26
N ALA A 101 2.75 -1.69 -2.25
CA ALA A 101 2.71 -2.21 -3.61
C ALA A 101 3.24 -3.66 -3.69
N ILE A 102 4.27 -4.03 -2.94
CA ILE A 102 4.93 -5.33 -3.03
C ILE A 102 4.43 -6.31 -1.96
N ALA A 103 4.49 -5.94 -0.69
CA ALA A 103 4.23 -6.89 0.39
C ALA A 103 2.75 -7.33 0.41
N ASP A 104 1.80 -6.42 0.17
CA ASP A 104 0.36 -6.71 0.26
C ASP A 104 -0.15 -7.68 -0.82
N PRO A 105 0.21 -7.56 -2.11
CA PRO A 105 -0.15 -8.55 -3.12
C PRO A 105 0.51 -9.91 -2.89
N PHE A 106 1.79 -9.95 -2.52
CA PHE A 106 2.50 -11.21 -2.29
C PHE A 106 1.95 -11.96 -1.08
N ALA A 107 1.67 -11.26 0.02
CA ALA A 107 1.02 -11.83 1.19
C ALA A 107 -0.34 -12.45 0.86
N ALA A 108 -1.15 -11.76 0.05
CA ALA A 108 -2.44 -12.28 -0.39
C ALA A 108 -2.33 -13.50 -1.31
N LEU A 109 -1.40 -13.48 -2.26
CA LEU A 109 -1.18 -14.59 -3.19
C LEU A 109 -0.69 -15.84 -2.45
N CYS A 110 0.35 -15.68 -1.61
CA CYS A 110 0.94 -16.79 -0.88
C CYS A 110 0.02 -17.30 0.22
N GLY A 111 -0.63 -16.43 0.99
CA GLY A 111 -1.58 -16.82 2.04
C GLY A 111 -2.80 -17.55 1.48
N LYS A 112 -3.26 -17.19 0.27
CA LYS A 112 -4.36 -17.92 -0.40
C LYS A 112 -3.89 -19.24 -1.01
N LYS A 113 -2.67 -19.32 -1.54
CA LYS A 113 -2.11 -20.53 -2.14
C LYS A 113 -1.74 -21.58 -1.09
N TRP A 114 -1.23 -21.15 0.06
CA TRP A 114 -0.83 -22.00 1.18
C TRP A 114 -1.48 -21.49 2.46
N PRO A 115 -2.76 -21.83 2.71
CA PRO A 115 -3.52 -21.28 3.83
C PRO A 115 -3.21 -22.00 5.16
N VAL A 116 -1.92 -22.05 5.51
CA VAL A 116 -1.38 -22.68 6.72
C VAL A 116 -1.36 -21.66 7.87
N GLY A 117 -1.73 -22.11 9.06
CA GLY A 117 -1.79 -21.26 10.25
C GLY A 117 -2.88 -20.21 10.14
N GLN A 118 -4.12 -20.61 9.86
CA GLN A 118 -5.23 -19.68 9.80
C GLN A 118 -5.52 -19.10 11.19
N TYR A 119 -5.73 -17.79 11.25
CA TYR A 119 -6.12 -17.09 12.46
C TYR A 119 -7.16 -16.03 12.12
N THR A 120 -7.96 -15.61 13.10
CA THR A 120 -9.07 -14.66 12.88
C THR A 120 -8.81 -13.38 13.64
N VAL A 121 -8.85 -12.25 12.95
CA VAL A 121 -8.73 -10.91 13.53
C VAL A 121 -9.93 -10.08 13.09
N PHE A 122 -10.65 -9.48 14.04
CA PHE A 122 -11.87 -8.69 13.79
C PHE A 122 -12.89 -9.37 12.84
N GLY A 123 -13.06 -10.70 12.98
CA GLY A 123 -14.01 -11.48 12.18
C GLY A 123 -13.52 -11.83 10.77
N HIS A 124 -12.25 -11.58 10.44
CA HIS A 124 -11.64 -11.91 9.16
C HIS A 124 -10.52 -12.95 9.31
N SER A 125 -10.53 -13.97 8.45
CA SER A 125 -9.50 -15.01 8.43
C SER A 125 -8.26 -14.55 7.67
N LYS A 126 -7.11 -14.67 8.32
CA LYS A 126 -5.75 -14.42 7.81
C LYS A 126 -4.92 -15.70 7.99
N THR A 127 -3.68 -15.70 7.49
CA THR A 127 -2.81 -16.89 7.52
C THR A 127 -1.42 -16.49 7.99
N LEU A 128 -0.78 -17.33 8.81
CA LEU A 128 0.61 -17.12 9.23
C LEU A 128 1.56 -17.04 8.03
N VAL A 129 1.29 -17.81 6.97
CA VAL A 129 2.05 -17.73 5.72
C VAL A 129 1.94 -16.34 5.09
N GLY A 130 0.73 -15.78 4.99
CA GLY A 130 0.52 -14.43 4.47
C GLY A 130 1.30 -13.38 5.24
N SER A 131 1.23 -13.39 6.58
CA SER A 131 1.96 -12.43 7.43
C SER A 131 3.47 -12.61 7.37
N THR A 132 3.95 -13.85 7.29
CA THR A 132 5.39 -14.13 7.12
C THR A 132 5.90 -13.59 5.79
N VAL A 133 5.15 -13.82 4.71
CA VAL A 133 5.49 -13.28 3.39
C VAL A 133 5.43 -11.76 3.39
N PHE A 134 4.41 -11.16 4.00
CA PHE A 134 4.33 -9.72 4.16
C PHE A 134 5.57 -9.17 4.87
N PHE A 135 5.92 -9.73 6.03
CA PHE A 135 7.09 -9.33 6.81
C PHE A 135 8.39 -9.39 6.00
N LEU A 136 8.65 -10.52 5.32
CA LEU A 136 9.86 -10.70 4.52
C LEU A 136 9.91 -9.73 3.33
N CYS A 137 8.80 -9.57 2.61
CA CYS A 137 8.72 -8.61 1.50
C CYS A 137 8.93 -7.18 2.00
N SER A 138 8.31 -6.78 3.11
CA SER A 138 8.49 -5.46 3.72
C SER A 138 9.94 -5.24 4.15
N LEU A 139 10.55 -6.21 4.84
CA LEU A 139 11.94 -6.12 5.28
C LEU A 139 12.90 -5.95 4.11
N VAL A 140 12.80 -6.80 3.09
CA VAL A 140 13.64 -6.70 1.88
C VAL A 140 13.42 -5.37 1.17
N THR A 141 12.16 -4.95 1.00
CA THR A 141 11.83 -3.68 0.35
C THR A 141 12.47 -2.51 1.08
N VAL A 142 12.30 -2.43 2.40
CA VAL A 142 12.85 -1.34 3.22
C VAL A 142 14.38 -1.32 3.18
N VAL A 143 15.04 -2.46 3.38
CA VAL A 143 16.51 -2.56 3.33
C VAL A 143 17.05 -2.14 1.97
N VAL A 144 16.45 -2.64 0.88
CA VAL A 144 16.87 -2.30 -0.49
C VAL A 144 16.63 -0.82 -0.78
N THR A 145 15.49 -0.25 -0.38
CA THR A 145 15.21 1.17 -0.59
C THR A 145 16.19 2.06 0.15
N PHE A 146 16.51 1.76 1.42
CA PHE A 146 17.54 2.51 2.15
C PHE A 146 18.92 2.37 1.50
N TRP A 147 19.34 1.15 1.16
CA TRP A 147 20.63 0.90 0.53
C TRP A 147 20.80 1.66 -0.79
N LEU A 148 19.77 1.66 -1.65
CA LEU A 148 19.77 2.42 -2.92
C LEU A 148 19.79 3.94 -2.73
N ASN A 149 19.43 4.44 -1.55
CA ASN A 149 19.50 5.86 -1.18
C ASN A 149 20.77 6.21 -0.39
N GLY A 150 21.77 5.32 -0.37
CA GLY A 150 23.11 5.60 0.17
C GLY A 150 23.27 5.40 1.68
N PHE A 151 22.27 4.84 2.36
CA PHE A 151 22.36 4.56 3.80
C PHE A 151 23.22 3.32 4.08
N ILE A 152 23.92 3.33 5.23
CA ILE A 152 24.77 2.21 5.63
C ILE A 152 23.93 1.13 6.32
N LEU A 153 24.13 -0.14 5.92
CA LEU A 153 23.29 -1.27 6.32
C LEU A 153 23.19 -1.45 7.85
N TYR A 154 24.27 -1.21 8.59
CA TYR A 154 24.27 -1.40 10.04
C TYR A 154 23.38 -0.37 10.75
N GLU A 155 23.34 0.87 10.27
CA GLU A 155 22.57 1.99 10.85
C GLU A 155 21.07 1.78 10.65
N ILE A 156 20.68 1.25 9.49
CA ILE A 156 19.28 1.07 9.13
C ILE A 156 18.68 -0.25 9.63
N SER A 157 19.49 -1.20 10.09
CA SER A 157 19.06 -2.58 10.37
C SER A 157 17.92 -2.65 11.40
N ALA A 158 18.05 -1.90 12.51
CA ALA A 158 17.02 -1.82 13.55
C ALA A 158 15.74 -1.17 13.02
N ILE A 159 15.86 -0.08 12.27
CA ILE A 159 14.74 0.69 11.71
C ILE A 159 13.98 -0.16 10.69
N ALA A 160 14.70 -0.85 9.80
CA ALA A 160 14.11 -1.72 8.80
C ALA A 160 13.31 -2.87 9.44
N PHE A 161 13.85 -3.43 10.53
CA PHE A 161 13.15 -4.44 11.30
C PHE A 161 11.87 -3.89 11.95
N VAL A 162 11.94 -2.72 12.60
CA VAL A 162 10.77 -2.06 13.20
C VAL A 162 9.70 -1.76 12.14
N LEU A 163 10.07 -1.17 11.01
CA LEU A 163 9.16 -0.91 9.89
C LEU A 163 8.48 -2.19 9.40
N ALA A 164 9.24 -3.26 9.19
CA ALA A 164 8.70 -4.54 8.73
C ALA A 164 7.74 -5.16 9.75
N VAL A 165 8.10 -5.17 11.05
CA VAL A 165 7.22 -5.69 12.11
C VAL A 165 5.95 -4.86 12.21
N SER A 166 6.07 -3.53 12.35
CA SER A 166 4.93 -2.64 12.53
C SER A 166 3.96 -2.67 11.36
N THR A 167 4.46 -2.64 10.12
CA THR A 167 3.61 -2.75 8.93
C THR A 167 2.93 -4.12 8.84
N THR A 168 3.60 -5.21 9.24
CA THR A 168 2.99 -6.56 9.30
C THR A 168 1.89 -6.63 10.36
N MET A 169 2.12 -6.05 11.55
CA MET A 169 1.09 -6.01 12.60
C MET A 169 -0.12 -5.20 12.14
N VAL A 170 0.11 -4.07 11.48
CA VAL A 170 -0.96 -3.26 10.90
C VAL A 170 -1.69 -4.01 9.78
N GLU A 171 -1.01 -4.75 8.90
CA GLU A 171 -1.64 -5.59 7.88
C GLU A 171 -2.52 -6.69 8.50
N ALA A 172 -2.03 -7.33 9.57
CA ALA A 172 -2.72 -8.41 10.26
C ALA A 172 -4.02 -7.92 10.94
N VAL A 173 -4.02 -6.67 11.41
CA VAL A 173 -5.16 -6.02 12.08
C VAL A 173 -6.09 -5.31 11.09
N SER A 174 -5.55 -4.76 10.00
CA SER A 174 -6.30 -3.95 9.05
C SER A 174 -7.21 -4.82 8.19
N HIS A 175 -8.42 -4.30 7.94
CA HIS A 175 -9.47 -5.02 7.23
C HIS A 175 -10.20 -4.11 6.23
N ARG A 176 -11.02 -4.71 5.34
CA ARG A 176 -11.94 -4.00 4.43
C ARG A 176 -11.31 -2.93 3.50
N GLY A 177 -10.02 -3.05 3.17
CA GLY A 177 -9.33 -2.06 2.31
C GLY A 177 -8.74 -0.87 3.06
N TYR A 178 -8.84 -0.83 4.40
CA TYR A 178 -8.16 0.20 5.20
C TYR A 178 -6.65 -0.04 5.30
N ASP A 179 -6.20 -1.27 5.08
CA ASP A 179 -4.79 -1.67 4.91
C ASP A 179 -4.06 -0.77 3.90
N ASN A 180 -4.73 -0.41 2.81
CA ASN A 180 -4.20 0.53 1.82
C ASN A 180 -3.86 1.92 2.39
N LEU A 181 -4.48 2.34 3.50
CA LEU A 181 -4.19 3.61 4.18
C LEU A 181 -3.25 3.40 5.37
N THR A 182 -3.57 2.43 6.22
CA THR A 182 -2.90 2.22 7.50
C THR A 182 -1.47 1.73 7.34
N ILE A 183 -1.18 0.89 6.33
CA ILE A 183 0.17 0.37 6.08
C ILE A 183 1.14 1.51 5.70
N PRO A 184 0.87 2.34 4.67
CA PRO A 184 1.79 3.43 4.38
C PRO A 184 1.77 4.52 5.44
N ALA A 185 0.63 4.75 6.11
CA ALA A 185 0.56 5.70 7.22
C ALA A 185 1.49 5.31 8.36
N ILE A 186 1.47 4.06 8.84
CA ILE A 186 2.37 3.63 9.92
C ILE A 186 3.84 3.64 9.49
N ALA A 187 4.13 3.28 8.23
CA ALA A 187 5.48 3.34 7.69
C ALA A 187 6.01 4.78 7.68
N LEU A 188 5.20 5.73 7.19
CA LEU A 188 5.53 7.14 7.18
C LEU A 188 5.71 7.69 8.60
N LEU A 189 4.81 7.32 9.52
CA LEU A 189 4.84 7.74 10.91
C LEU A 189 6.16 7.32 11.57
N ILE A 190 6.56 6.06 11.41
CA ILE A 190 7.84 5.54 11.92
C ILE A 190 9.02 6.29 11.31
N LEU A 191 9.00 6.55 9.99
CA LEU A 191 10.07 7.30 9.33
C LEU A 191 10.20 8.74 9.84
N MET A 192 9.11 9.38 10.25
CA MET A 192 9.12 10.75 10.79
C MET A 192 9.68 10.86 12.21
N PHE A 193 9.77 9.75 12.93
CA PHE A 193 10.35 9.67 14.28
C PHE A 193 11.82 9.24 14.28
N LEU A 194 12.43 9.16 13.08
CA LEU A 194 13.88 8.99 12.88
C LEU A 194 14.56 10.36 12.81
#